data_AF-A0A7W7SUE1-F1
#
_entry.id   AF-A0A7W7SUE1-F1
#
_cell.length_a   1.000
_cell.length_b   1.000
_cell.length_c   1.000
_cell.angle_alpha   90.00
_cell.angle_beta   90.00
_cell.angle_gamma   90.00
#
_symmetry.space_group_name_H-M   'P 1'
#
loop_
_entity.id
_entity.type
_entity.pdbx_description
1 polymer ?
#
loop_
_entity_poly.entity_id
_entity_poly.type
_entity_poly.pdbx_seq_one_letter_code
_entity_poly.pdbx_strand_id
1 'polypeptide(L)' 'MVTAAVCAVVAGYRSYAAIAEWVADVPAATALALGMAADRRPSEAMIRRLLQAMDPQLLTAAISVWLAGRATATT' A
#
# COMPACT_ATOMS: atom_id res chain seq x y z
N MET A 1 -5.17 -2.84 3.58
CA MET A 1 -4.78 -1.41 3.63
C MET A 1 -3.35 -1.12 3.24
N VAL A 2 -2.35 -1.67 3.94
CA VAL A 2 -0.93 -1.43 3.59
C VAL A 2 -0.66 -1.76 2.12
N THR A 3 -1.22 -2.87 1.61
CA THR A 3 -1.14 -3.24 0.19
C THR A 3 -1.60 -2.14 -0.76
N ALA A 4 -2.73 -1.49 -0.46
CA ALA A 4 -3.27 -0.42 -1.31
C ALA A 4 -2.37 0.83 -1.28
N ALA A 5 -1.82 1.18 -0.11
CA ALA A 5 -0.85 2.27 0.00
C ALA A 5 0.44 1.96 -0.78
N VAL A 6 0.93 0.72 -0.71
CA VAL A 6 2.09 0.26 -1.50
C VAL A 6 1.80 0.32 -3.00
N CYS A 7 0.63 -0.13 -3.45
CA CYS A 7 0.22 -0.03 -4.85
C CYS A 7 0.20 1.42 -5.35
N ALA A 8 -0.36 2.35 -4.57
CA ALA A 8 -0.35 3.77 -4.90
C ALA A 8 1.08 4.32 -5.01
N VAL A 9 1.96 3.98 -4.07
CA VAL A 9 3.37 4.42 -4.09
C VAL A 9 4.12 3.87 -5.31
N VAL A 10 3.91 2.60 -5.65
CA VAL A 10 4.48 1.98 -6.86
C VAL A 10 3.94 2.63 -8.13
N ALA A 11 2.68 3.06 -8.13
CA ALA A 11 2.08 3.84 -9.21
C ALA A 11 2.56 5.32 -9.26
N GLY A 12 3.44 5.74 -8.36
CA GLY A 12 4.06 7.07 -8.36
C GLY A 12 3.41 8.10 -7.43
N TYR A 13 2.45 7.72 -6.60
CA TYR A 13 1.78 8.62 -5.66
C TYR A 13 2.65 8.82 -4.40
N ARG A 14 3.05 10.06 -4.11
CA ARG A 14 4.08 10.37 -3.09
C ARG A 14 3.61 11.24 -1.92
N SER A 15 2.33 11.58 -1.83
CA SER A 15 1.74 12.29 -0.69
C SER A 15 0.55 11.51 -0.11
N TYR A 16 0.22 11.72 1.17
CA TYR A 16 -0.92 11.04 1.79
C TYR A 16 -2.24 11.33 1.08
N ALA A 17 -2.47 12.59 0.68
CA ALA A 17 -3.64 13.00 -0.09
C ALA A 17 -3.73 12.27 -1.43
N ALA A 18 -2.62 12.21 -2.18
CA ALA A 18 -2.57 11.54 -3.48
C ALA A 18 -2.79 10.02 -3.34
N ILE A 19 -2.25 9.40 -2.28
CA ILE A 19 -2.53 7.98 -1.97
C ILE A 19 -4.01 7.78 -1.63
N ALA A 20 -4.62 8.69 -0.86
CA ALA A 20 -6.04 8.60 -0.51
C ALA A 20 -6.95 8.76 -1.75
N GLU A 21 -6.61 9.67 -2.65
CA GLU A 21 -7.27 9.86 -3.95
C GLU A 21 -7.19 8.59 -4.80
N TRP A 22 -5.99 8.02 -4.96
CA TRP A 22 -5.83 6.75 -5.67
C TRP A 22 -6.69 5.64 -5.05
N VAL A 23 -6.70 5.53 -3.71
CA VAL A 23 -7.51 4.53 -3.01
C VAL A 23 -9.02 4.75 -3.18
N ALA A 24 -9.46 6.00 -3.30
CA ALA A 24 -10.85 6.34 -3.58
C ALA A 24 -11.25 5.94 -5.02
N ASP A 25 -10.32 6.10 -5.96
CA ASP A 25 -10.60 5.97 -7.40
C ASP A 25 -10.38 4.57 -7.97
N VAL A 26 -9.69 3.66 -7.27
CA VAL A 26 -9.52 2.30 -7.80
C VAL A 26 -10.86 1.58 -7.98
N PRO A 27 -11.05 0.80 -9.07
CA PRO A 27 -12.26 0.03 -9.31
C PRO A 27 -12.67 -0.84 -8.11
N ALA A 28 -13.98 -1.07 -7.94
CA ALA A 28 -14.51 -1.87 -6.83
C ALA A 28 -13.91 -3.28 -6.76
N ALA A 29 -13.69 -3.93 -7.92
CA ALA A 29 -13.03 -5.23 -8.00
C ALA A 29 -11.58 -5.18 -7.47
N THR A 30 -10.83 -4.15 -7.82
CA THR A 30 -9.47 -3.91 -7.31
C THR A 30 -9.48 -3.64 -5.80
N ALA A 31 -10.46 -2.88 -5.32
CA ALA A 31 -10.63 -2.62 -3.90
C ALA A 31 -10.82 -3.91 -3.09
N LEU A 32 -11.73 -4.78 -3.56
CA LEU A 32 -12.00 -6.08 -2.96
C LEU A 32 -10.75 -6.97 -2.97
N ALA A 33 -10.02 -7.02 -4.10
CA ALA A 33 -8.76 -7.76 -4.21
C ALA A 33 -7.68 -7.25 -3.24
N LEU A 34 -7.69 -5.96 -2.89
CA LEU A 34 -6.81 -5.34 -1.90
C LEU A 34 -7.32 -5.47 -0.45
N GLY A 35 -8.42 -6.20 -0.23
CA GLY A 35 -9.04 -6.40 1.08
C GLY A 35 -9.77 -5.18 1.62
N MET A 36 -10.22 -4.27 0.75
CA MET A 36 -11.03 -3.11 1.08
C MET A 36 -12.48 -3.36 0.68
N ALA A 37 -13.42 -2.91 1.50
CA ALA A 37 -14.82 -2.93 1.11
C ALA A 37 -15.06 -1.92 -0.03
N ALA A 38 -15.86 -2.30 -1.02
CA ALA A 38 -16.12 -1.46 -2.19
C ALA A 38 -16.84 -0.14 -1.83
N ASP A 39 -17.67 -0.17 -0.79
CA ASP A 39 -18.47 0.93 -0.26
C ASP A 39 -17.75 1.76 0.82
N ARG A 40 -16.70 1.21 1.45
CA ARG A 40 -15.99 1.88 2.55
C ARG A 40 -14.51 2.05 2.22
N ARG A 41 -14.20 3.23 1.67
CA ARG A 41 -12.82 3.67 1.45
C ARG A 41 -12.24 4.27 2.74
N PRO A 42 -10.97 4.01 3.04
CA PRO A 42 -10.28 4.63 4.15
C PRO A 42 -9.99 6.09 3.84
N SER A 43 -10.18 6.94 4.84
CA SER A 43 -9.84 8.34 4.73
C SER A 43 -8.33 8.57 4.73
N GLU A 44 -7.90 9.72 4.20
CA GLU A 44 -6.51 10.16 4.30
C GLU A 44 -5.99 10.13 5.75
N ALA A 45 -6.80 10.58 6.71
CA ALA A 45 -6.43 10.59 8.12
C ALA A 45 -6.14 9.18 8.66
N MET A 46 -6.91 8.17 8.23
CA MET A 46 -6.65 6.77 8.57
C MET A 46 -5.36 6.28 7.91
N ILE A 47 -5.17 6.57 6.62
CA ILE A 47 -3.97 6.19 5.85
C ILE A 47 -2.72 6.79 6.50
N ARG A 48 -2.73 8.08 6.81
CA ARG A 48 -1.64 8.80 7.46
C ARG A 48 -1.33 8.20 8.84
N ARG A 49 -2.35 7.96 9.68
CA ARG A 49 -2.17 7.31 10.99
C ARG A 49 -1.56 5.93 10.88
N LEU A 50 -2.06 5.11 9.95
CA LEU A 50 -1.54 3.77 9.70
C LEU A 50 -0.06 3.82 9.30
N LEU A 51 0.28 4.63 8.30
CA LEU A 51 1.66 4.72 7.81
C LEU A 51 2.62 5.31 8.84
N GLN A 52 2.18 6.28 9.66
CA GLN A 52 2.97 6.84 10.75
C GLN A 52 3.17 5.85 11.92
N ALA A 53 2.27 4.89 12.10
CA ALA A 53 2.40 3.85 13.13
C ALA A 53 3.31 2.68 12.71
N MET A 54 3.73 2.62 11.45
CA MET A 54 4.61 1.57 10.95
C MET A 54 6.08 1.90 11.24
N ASP A 55 6.83 0.89 11.69
CA ASP A 55 8.29 0.99 11.77
C ASP A 55 8.89 0.98 10.35
N PRO A 56 9.56 2.06 9.91
CA PRO A 56 10.09 2.16 8.55
C PRO A 56 11.22 1.16 8.30
N GLN A 57 12.03 0.86 9.32
CA GLN A 57 13.19 -0.02 9.22
C GLN A 57 12.72 -1.48 9.13
N LEU A 58 11.75 -1.87 9.95
CA LEU A 58 11.14 -3.20 9.89
C LEU A 58 10.48 -3.44 8.53
N LEU A 59 9.71 -2.45 8.03
CA LEU A 59 9.08 -2.55 6.71
C LEU A 59 10.11 -2.70 5.59
N THR A 60 11.16 -1.87 5.61
CA THR A 60 12.24 -1.93 4.63
C THR A 60 12.96 -3.27 4.66
N ALA A 61 13.27 -3.78 5.85
CA ALA A 61 13.92 -5.08 6.03
C ALA A 61 13.05 -6.23 5.49
N ALA A 62 11.75 -6.25 5.83
CA ALA A 62 10.83 -7.28 5.37
C ALA A 62 10.70 -7.30 3.83
N ILE A 63 10.56 -6.13 3.21
CA ILE A 63 10.49 -6.00 1.75
C ILE A 63 11.81 -6.43 1.10
N SER A 64 12.95 -6.02 1.68
CA SER A 64 14.28 -6.35 1.14
C SER A 64 14.56 -7.85 1.18
N VAL A 65 14.21 -8.53 2.28
CA VAL A 65 14.33 -9.99 2.42
C VAL A 65 13.45 -10.70 1.39
N TRP A 66 12.20 -10.25 1.22
CA TRP A 66 11.29 -10.84 0.24
C TRP A 66 11.81 -10.67 -1.20
N LEU A 67 12.28 -9.47 -1.56
CA LEU A 67 12.86 -9.18 -2.87
C LEU A 67 14.10 -10.03 -3.14
N ALA A 68 15.01 -10.14 -2.17
CA ALA A 68 16.21 -10.97 -2.27
C ALA A 68 15.86 -12.44 -2.55
N GLY A 69 14.86 -12.99 -1.84
CA GLY A 69 14.38 -14.36 -2.07
C GLY A 69 13.75 -14.59 -3.45
N ARG A 70 13.22 -13.55 -4.10
CA ARG A 70 12.70 -13.63 -5.48
C ARG A 70 13.79 -13.47 -6.53
N ALA A 71 14.79 -12.63 -6.25
CA ALA A 71 15.93 -12.45 -7.14
C ALA A 71 16.75 -13.73 -7.28
N THR A 72 16.95 -14.47 -6.17
CA THR A 72 17.69 -15.74 -6.17
C THR A 72 16.93 -16.88 -6.85
N ALA A 73 15.60 -16.88 -6.82
CA ALA A 73 14.76 -17.89 -7.48
C ALA A 73 14.74 -17.79 -9.02
N THR A 74 15.36 -16.76 -9.60
CA THR A 74 15.46 -16.57 -11.06
C THR A 74 16.78 -17.10 -11.62
N THR A 75 17.43 -18.03 -10.90
CA THR A 75 18.66 -18.72 -11.32
C THR A 75 18.38 -20.21 -11.44
#